data_AF-A3LVG9-F1
#
_entry.id   AF-A3LVG9-F1
#
_cell.length_a   1.000
_cell.length_b   1.000
_cell.length_c   1.000
_cell.angle_alpha   90.00
_cell.angle_beta   90.00
_cell.angle_gamma   90.00
#
_symmetry.space_group_name_H-M   'P 1'
#
loop_
_entity.id
_entity.type
_entity.pdbx_description
1 polymer ?
#
loop_
_entity_poly.entity_id
_entity_poly.type
_entity_poly.pdbx_seq_one_letter_code
_entity_poly.pdbx_strand_id
1 'polypeptide(L)'
;MIFHQLLTFLFLSQVILAIPLPLLVTRWHTAPAVTTTQTYTTAVTTVYLPPVQILISNGVTFTNTLTAEQWQTTPLTTTSIYSDPVTQETEAPAPVPTTSVPVVKAVDPASVSTPLAIPTTTAITPNTLSTTDIPTQQTTEDQSSPEATSEFESTAQTSSTIQTSSTSQSNSNSEETPYNPGSDISNIPAPQYIVYSPYTNDGGCKLADTINSDLELINSKGIKKIRVYGTDCATLSAVLPKAAELGFKVNQGFWFSNAGADSIDGSVSDLIDYASENGWGVFDFITIGNEAINDNYLTVSELISKISSVKSQLQAAGYNGRVTTSEPPVSFINNPSLCTASDIDLVGINPHSYFNGAITASQAGSFIMAQKKLVEAACGSKEVLITETGYPSKGSVNGLNVPSPDNQKIAVQSIIEETGGDCTILTTFDDFWKPSGSYGIEQYFGSIDLFA
;
A
#
# COMPACT_ATOMS: atom_id res chain seq x y z
N MET A 1 20.51 60.38 -40.94
CA MET A 1 21.78 59.69 -40.67
C MET A 1 21.90 59.54 -39.16
N ILE A 2 21.33 58.47 -38.62
CA ILE A 2 22.02 57.18 -38.47
C ILE A 2 22.99 57.31 -37.28
N PHE A 3 22.53 56.93 -36.09
CA PHE A 3 22.84 55.60 -35.53
C PHE A 3 24.34 55.32 -35.66
N HIS A 4 25.19 55.88 -34.78
CA HIS A 4 26.44 55.23 -34.33
C HIS A 4 27.34 56.03 -33.37
N GLN A 5 27.02 57.29 -33.00
CA GLN A 5 27.91 58.03 -32.07
C GLN A 5 27.31 58.34 -30.69
N LEU A 6 26.19 57.70 -30.34
CA LEU A 6 25.69 57.68 -28.96
C LEU A 6 26.27 56.53 -28.11
N LEU A 7 27.23 55.76 -28.64
CA LEU A 7 27.77 54.55 -27.99
C LEU A 7 29.24 54.67 -27.54
N THR A 8 29.78 55.87 -27.42
CA THR A 8 31.19 56.06 -27.01
C THR A 8 31.40 57.31 -26.14
N PHE A 9 30.39 57.64 -25.33
CA PHE A 9 30.46 58.70 -24.33
C PHE A 9 29.82 58.31 -22.98
N LEU A 10 29.75 57.01 -22.68
CA LEU A 10 29.29 56.50 -21.39
C LEU A 10 30.32 55.56 -20.75
N PHE A 11 31.59 55.95 -20.85
CA PHE A 11 32.71 55.25 -20.22
C PHE A 11 33.75 56.27 -19.76
N LEU A 12 33.43 57.07 -18.74
CA LEU A 12 34.39 57.44 -17.69
C LEU A 12 33.72 58.25 -16.57
N SER A 13 33.93 57.77 -15.35
CA SER A 13 33.93 58.52 -14.09
C SER A 13 32.57 58.96 -13.53
N GLN A 14 32.19 58.35 -12.38
CA GLN A 14 31.71 58.94 -11.11
C GLN A 14 30.91 57.83 -10.38
N VAL A 15 31.56 56.92 -9.63
CA VAL A 15 31.75 57.01 -8.16
C VAL A 15 30.76 57.96 -7.47
N ILE A 16 29.83 57.40 -6.68
CA ILE A 16 29.44 57.78 -5.30
C ILE A 16 28.02 57.23 -4.96
N LEU A 17 27.96 56.50 -3.83
CA LEU A 17 26.81 56.20 -2.94
C LEU A 17 25.67 55.28 -3.41
N ALA A 18 25.92 53.96 -3.34
CA ALA A 18 24.88 53.01 -2.94
C ALA A 18 25.04 52.74 -1.43
N ILE A 19 24.21 53.39 -0.62
CA ILE A 19 24.05 53.07 0.80
C ILE A 19 23.26 51.75 0.87
N PRO A 20 23.78 50.65 1.43
CA PRO A 20 22.96 49.49 1.71
C PRO A 20 22.04 49.83 2.90
N LEU A 21 20.72 49.77 2.66
CA LEU A 21 19.71 49.70 3.70
C LEU A 21 20.06 48.53 4.64
N PRO A 22 20.09 48.70 5.97
CA PRO A 22 20.24 47.55 6.86
C PRO A 22 18.99 46.69 6.73
N LEU A 23 19.16 45.50 6.16
CA LEU A 23 18.17 44.44 6.18
C LEU A 23 17.93 44.07 7.66
N LEU A 24 16.77 44.44 8.19
CA LEU A 24 16.35 44.12 9.54
C LEU A 24 15.98 42.62 9.56
N VAL A 25 16.97 41.76 9.77
CA VAL A 25 16.76 40.33 9.99
C VAL A 25 16.27 40.13 11.42
N THR A 26 14.95 39.99 11.58
CA THR A 26 14.33 39.66 12.85
C THR A 26 14.55 38.18 13.15
N ARG A 27 15.45 37.89 14.10
CA ARG A 27 15.61 36.61 14.85
C ARG A 27 16.18 35.42 14.05
N TRP A 28 17.48 35.18 14.22
CA TRP A 28 18.08 33.84 14.07
C TRP A 28 17.89 33.04 15.37
N HIS A 29 17.58 31.75 15.28
CA HIS A 29 17.64 30.81 16.40
C HIS A 29 18.62 29.71 16.02
N THR A 30 19.81 29.71 16.63
CA THR A 30 20.70 28.56 16.65
C THR A 30 20.67 28.00 18.06
N ALA A 31 19.80 27.02 18.30
CA ALA A 31 19.92 26.17 19.47
C ALA A 31 21.16 25.27 19.28
N PRO A 32 21.97 25.01 20.33
CA PRO A 32 23.03 24.02 20.23
C PRO A 32 22.41 22.64 19.98
N ALA A 33 22.92 21.91 19.00
CA ALA A 33 22.54 20.52 18.78
C ALA A 33 22.99 19.69 19.98
N VAL A 34 22.05 19.28 20.82
CA VAL A 34 22.30 18.25 21.84
C VAL A 34 22.21 16.91 21.13
N THR A 35 23.35 16.34 20.78
CA THR A 35 23.39 14.96 20.27
C THR A 35 23.29 14.00 21.46
N THR A 36 22.09 13.51 21.73
CA THR A 36 21.89 12.39 22.67
C THR A 36 22.14 11.08 21.91
N THR A 37 23.33 10.53 22.02
CA THR A 37 23.61 9.16 21.54
C THR A 37 22.99 8.16 22.52
N GLN A 38 21.81 7.63 22.20
CA GLN A 38 21.29 6.44 22.86
C GLN A 38 21.83 5.20 22.13
N THR A 39 22.78 4.51 22.75
CA THR A 39 23.25 3.21 22.27
C THR A 39 22.25 2.15 22.71
N TYR A 40 21.42 1.69 21.78
CA TYR A 40 20.61 0.50 21.99
C TYR A 40 21.41 -0.71 21.54
N THR A 41 21.96 -1.46 22.49
CA THR A 41 22.51 -2.79 22.20
C THR A 41 21.35 -3.76 22.09
N THR A 42 20.83 -3.99 20.88
CA THR A 42 19.92 -5.10 20.63
C THR A 42 20.74 -6.39 20.60
N ALA A 43 20.74 -7.13 21.71
CA ALA A 43 21.20 -8.51 21.70
C ALA A 43 20.13 -9.36 20.99
N VAL A 44 20.50 -9.96 19.87
CA VAL A 44 19.64 -10.96 19.22
C VAL A 44 19.82 -12.26 19.99
N THR A 45 18.84 -12.61 20.82
CA THR A 45 18.79 -13.96 21.42
C THR A 45 18.20 -14.90 20.37
N THR A 46 19.06 -15.67 19.70
CA THR A 46 18.61 -16.78 18.87
C THR A 46 18.10 -17.89 19.78
N VAL A 47 16.79 -17.94 19.98
CA VAL A 47 16.13 -19.10 20.59
C VAL A 47 15.99 -20.15 19.49
N TYR A 48 16.91 -21.10 19.47
CA TYR A 48 16.70 -22.32 18.70
C TYR A 48 15.46 -23.02 19.30
N LEU A 49 14.58 -23.56 18.47
CA LEU A 49 13.46 -24.38 18.93
C LEU A 49 13.84 -25.86 18.76
N PRO A 50 13.39 -26.75 19.67
CA PRO A 50 13.67 -28.17 19.51
C PRO A 50 13.10 -28.68 18.18
N PRO A 51 13.83 -29.55 17.47
CA PRO A 51 13.35 -30.08 16.20
C PRO A 51 12.05 -30.85 16.42
N VAL A 52 11.06 -30.59 15.56
CA VAL A 52 9.76 -31.27 15.59
C VAL A 52 9.75 -32.35 14.52
N GLN A 53 9.45 -33.57 14.92
CA GLN A 53 9.19 -34.69 14.03
C GLN A 53 7.70 -34.73 13.70
N ILE A 54 7.37 -34.71 12.41
CA ILE A 54 6.02 -34.90 11.91
C ILE A 54 5.94 -36.26 11.22
N LEU A 55 5.02 -37.11 11.67
CA LEU A 55 4.77 -38.42 11.09
C LEU A 55 3.33 -38.47 10.59
N ILE A 56 3.14 -38.76 9.30
CA ILE A 56 1.81 -38.92 8.70
C ILE A 56 1.59 -40.41 8.44
N SER A 57 0.56 -40.97 9.06
CA SER A 57 0.20 -42.38 8.90
C SER A 57 -1.32 -42.53 8.86
N ASN A 58 -1.84 -43.19 7.82
CA ASN A 58 -3.28 -43.46 7.63
C ASN A 58 -4.18 -42.21 7.77
N GLY A 59 -3.75 -41.07 7.22
CA GLY A 59 -4.52 -39.81 7.28
C GLY A 59 -4.47 -39.09 8.62
N VAL A 60 -3.69 -39.57 9.58
CA VAL A 60 -3.50 -38.93 10.90
C VAL A 60 -2.08 -38.36 10.99
N THR A 61 -1.99 -37.11 11.43
CA THR A 61 -0.71 -36.41 11.65
C THR A 61 -0.31 -36.49 13.12
N PHE A 62 0.87 -37.06 13.38
CA PHE A 62 1.48 -37.12 14.71
C PHE A 62 2.65 -36.13 14.77
N THR A 63 2.62 -35.25 15.77
CA THR A 63 3.67 -34.23 15.97
C THR A 63 4.39 -34.53 17.29
N ASN A 64 5.70 -34.79 17.21
CA ASN A 64 6.54 -35.08 18.37
C ASN A 64 7.72 -34.12 18.42
N THR A 65 7.89 -33.41 19.53
CA THR A 65 9.07 -32.58 19.77
C THR A 65 10.23 -33.47 20.22
N LEU A 66 11.34 -33.48 19.48
CA LEU A 66 12.51 -34.28 19.80
C LEU A 66 13.37 -33.57 20.85
N THR A 67 13.28 -34.02 22.10
CA THR A 67 14.08 -33.49 23.21
C THR A 67 15.30 -34.37 23.46
N ALA A 68 16.34 -34.25 22.64
CA ALA A 68 17.65 -34.87 22.91
C ALA A 68 18.70 -33.81 23.32
N GLU A 69 19.31 -34.03 24.48
CA GLU A 69 20.54 -33.45 25.06
C GLU A 69 20.85 -31.94 25.05
N GLN A 70 19.97 -31.06 24.57
CA GLN A 70 20.16 -29.59 24.73
C GLN A 70 18.85 -28.85 25.07
N TRP A 71 17.75 -29.60 25.17
CA TRP A 71 16.38 -29.09 25.01
C TRP A 71 15.46 -29.36 26.21
N GLN A 72 16.01 -29.45 27.43
CA GLN A 72 15.20 -29.61 28.64
C GLN A 72 14.53 -28.30 29.07
N THR A 73 13.49 -27.90 28.35
CA THR A 73 12.44 -27.04 28.90
C THR A 73 11.10 -27.64 28.52
N THR A 74 10.22 -27.79 29.51
CA THR A 74 8.93 -28.51 29.53
C THR A 74 8.15 -28.55 28.22
N PRO A 75 7.61 -29.72 27.78
CA PRO A 75 6.78 -29.80 26.60
C PRO A 75 5.36 -29.25 26.87
N LEU A 76 4.88 -28.36 25.99
CA LEU A 76 3.46 -28.12 25.77
C LEU A 76 3.03 -28.99 24.59
N THR A 77 2.24 -30.02 24.88
CA THR A 77 1.62 -30.88 23.86
C THR A 77 0.24 -30.31 23.52
N THR A 78 -0.05 -30.08 22.24
CA THR A 78 -1.43 -29.89 21.77
C THR A 78 -1.67 -30.88 20.64
N THR A 79 -2.59 -31.81 20.86
CA THR A 79 -3.02 -32.78 19.85
C THR A 79 -4.22 -32.19 19.11
N SER A 80 -4.07 -31.89 17.82
CA SER A 80 -5.21 -31.59 16.94
C SER A 80 -5.48 -32.81 16.06
N ILE A 81 -6.68 -33.38 16.18
CA ILE A 81 -7.17 -34.43 15.29
C ILE A 81 -7.89 -33.72 14.13
N TYR A 82 -7.33 -33.82 12.94
CA TYR A 82 -8.02 -33.45 11.69
C TYR A 82 -8.45 -34.74 11.00
N SER A 83 -9.76 -34.92 10.84
CA SER A 83 -10.33 -36.04 10.09
C SER A 83 -10.71 -35.53 8.71
N ASP A 84 -10.06 -36.04 7.66
CA ASP A 84 -10.55 -35.82 6.29
C ASP A 84 -11.96 -36.43 6.15
N PRO A 85 -12.94 -35.70 5.59
CA PRO A 85 -14.19 -36.32 5.17
C PRO A 85 -13.89 -37.21 3.95
N VAL A 86 -13.78 -38.52 4.18
CA VAL A 86 -13.80 -39.51 3.10
C VAL A 86 -15.21 -39.54 2.51
N THR A 87 -15.31 -39.20 1.24
CA THR A 87 -16.49 -39.43 0.40
C THR A 87 -16.77 -40.93 0.34
N GLN A 88 -17.85 -41.38 0.97
CA GLN A 88 -18.46 -42.68 0.67
C GLN A 88 -19.81 -42.46 0.00
N GLU A 89 -19.93 -42.95 -1.23
CA GLU A 89 -21.22 -43.21 -1.88
C GLU A 89 -22.04 -44.12 -0.95
N THR A 90 -23.29 -43.74 -0.67
CA THR A 90 -24.23 -44.66 -0.03
C THR A 90 -25.57 -44.59 -0.73
N GLU A 91 -25.85 -45.71 -1.38
CA GLU A 91 -27.10 -46.10 -2.02
C GLU A 91 -28.24 -46.18 -0.99
N ALA A 92 -29.42 -45.71 -1.38
CA ALA A 92 -30.62 -45.72 -0.54
C ALA A 92 -31.28 -47.12 -0.48
N PRO A 93 -31.92 -47.46 0.66
CA PRO A 93 -33.12 -48.29 0.60
C PRO A 93 -34.33 -47.71 1.36
N ALA A 94 -35.49 -48.22 0.94
CA ALA A 94 -36.87 -47.74 1.06
C ALA A 94 -37.57 -47.95 2.45
N PRO A 95 -38.82 -47.44 2.66
CA PRO A 95 -39.38 -47.07 3.97
C PRO A 95 -40.51 -47.98 4.49
N VAL A 96 -40.80 -47.98 5.82
CA VAL A 96 -42.14 -48.23 6.46
C VAL A 96 -42.10 -47.96 8.00
N PRO A 97 -43.22 -47.90 8.78
CA PRO A 97 -44.52 -47.21 8.66
C PRO A 97 -44.87 -46.28 9.86
N THR A 98 -45.97 -45.55 9.68
CA THR A 98 -46.69 -44.57 10.50
C THR A 98 -47.39 -45.09 11.77
N THR A 99 -47.49 -44.26 12.83
CA THR A 99 -48.62 -44.30 13.79
C THR A 99 -48.99 -42.92 14.38
N SER A 100 -50.21 -42.48 14.04
CA SER A 100 -51.22 -41.64 14.73
C SER A 100 -50.90 -40.49 15.71
N VAL A 101 -51.56 -39.37 15.41
CA VAL A 101 -51.83 -38.10 16.15
C VAL A 101 -52.64 -38.31 17.47
N PRO A 102 -52.75 -37.30 18.38
CA PRO A 102 -53.83 -36.33 18.25
C PRO A 102 -53.49 -34.85 18.56
N VAL A 103 -54.38 -34.01 18.00
CA VAL A 103 -54.46 -32.55 17.90
C VAL A 103 -54.93 -31.90 19.20
N VAL A 104 -54.43 -30.70 19.55
CA VAL A 104 -55.24 -29.60 20.14
C VAL A 104 -54.76 -28.23 19.61
N LYS A 105 -55.74 -27.34 19.40
CA LYS A 105 -55.78 -26.10 18.62
C LYS A 105 -55.12 -24.86 19.26
N ALA A 106 -54.78 -23.96 18.34
CA ALA A 106 -54.50 -22.52 18.41
C ALA A 106 -55.33 -21.67 19.39
N VAL A 107 -54.71 -20.58 19.90
CA VAL A 107 -55.25 -19.20 19.93
C VAL A 107 -54.08 -18.18 20.01
N ASP A 108 -54.07 -17.20 19.11
CA ASP A 108 -53.54 -15.82 19.23
C ASP A 108 -54.81 -14.91 19.04
N PRO A 109 -54.95 -13.63 19.48
CA PRO A 109 -53.96 -12.55 19.34
C PRO A 109 -53.95 -11.40 20.41
N ALA A 110 -52.91 -10.56 20.32
CA ALA A 110 -52.81 -9.09 20.52
C ALA A 110 -53.37 -8.38 21.78
N SER A 111 -52.55 -7.52 22.44
CA SER A 111 -52.61 -6.02 22.37
C SER A 111 -51.89 -5.28 23.53
N VAL A 112 -51.08 -4.27 23.12
CA VAL A 112 -50.87 -2.89 23.66
C VAL A 112 -50.69 -2.63 25.18
N SER A 113 -49.54 -2.02 25.57
CA SER A 113 -49.48 -0.71 26.27
C SER A 113 -48.05 -0.32 26.77
N THR A 114 -47.64 0.92 26.46
CA THR A 114 -46.62 1.75 27.15
C THR A 114 -47.35 2.72 28.11
N PRO A 115 -46.74 3.27 29.20
CA PRO A 115 -45.87 4.47 29.09
C PRO A 115 -44.75 4.69 30.16
N LEU A 116 -43.76 5.52 29.76
CA LEU A 116 -42.93 6.54 30.45
C LEU A 116 -42.48 6.39 31.93
N ALA A 117 -41.19 6.66 32.20
CA ALA A 117 -40.69 7.87 32.92
C ALA A 117 -39.14 7.92 33.06
N ILE A 118 -38.64 9.16 33.12
CA ILE A 118 -37.24 9.65 33.15
C ILE A 118 -36.76 9.80 34.62
N PRO A 119 -35.45 9.98 34.91
CA PRO A 119 -35.00 11.33 35.29
C PRO A 119 -33.63 11.78 34.71
N THR A 120 -33.43 13.09 34.77
CA THR A 120 -32.40 13.95 34.15
C THR A 120 -31.30 14.37 35.16
N THR A 121 -30.26 15.06 34.64
CA THR A 121 -29.27 16.00 35.24
C THR A 121 -27.93 15.38 35.70
N THR A 122 -26.74 15.94 35.44
CA THR A 122 -26.32 17.36 35.35
C THR A 122 -25.01 17.52 34.55
N ALA A 123 -24.83 18.68 33.90
CA ALA A 123 -23.62 19.16 33.22
C ALA A 123 -22.67 19.95 34.15
N ILE A 124 -21.36 19.95 33.89
CA ILE A 124 -20.40 20.94 34.44
C ILE A 124 -19.24 21.18 33.44
N THR A 125 -18.99 22.44 33.10
CA THR A 125 -17.74 23.06 32.59
C THR A 125 -17.77 24.54 33.02
N PRO A 126 -16.72 25.37 32.86
CA PRO A 126 -15.26 25.13 32.82
C PRO A 126 -14.51 26.09 33.80
N ASN A 127 -13.18 26.01 33.91
CA ASN A 127 -12.37 27.09 34.50
C ASN A 127 -11.02 27.28 33.78
N THR A 128 -10.57 28.54 33.78
CA THR A 128 -9.56 29.22 32.95
C THR A 128 -8.30 29.61 33.75
N LEU A 129 -7.30 30.19 33.05
CA LEU A 129 -6.09 30.97 33.49
C LEU A 129 -4.80 30.13 33.72
N SER A 130 -3.56 30.55 33.41
CA SER A 130 -2.97 31.72 32.73
C SER A 130 -1.46 31.49 32.50
N THR A 131 -0.86 32.38 31.69
CA THR A 131 0.53 32.64 31.28
C THR A 131 1.62 32.71 32.39
N THR A 132 2.92 32.62 32.01
CA THR A 132 3.94 33.72 32.01
C THR A 132 5.40 33.26 32.32
N ASP A 133 6.33 33.67 31.43
CA ASP A 133 7.75 34.10 31.55
C ASP A 133 8.98 33.28 32.01
N ILE A 134 10.07 33.62 31.29
CA ILE A 134 11.52 33.28 31.34
C ILE A 134 12.23 34.08 32.46
N PRO A 135 13.41 33.65 32.94
CA PRO A 135 14.60 34.52 32.80
C PRO A 135 15.98 33.82 32.54
N THR A 136 16.74 34.44 31.62
CA THR A 136 18.14 34.96 31.76
C THR A 136 19.39 34.04 31.67
N GLN A 137 20.33 34.56 30.87
CA GLN A 137 21.68 34.12 30.44
C GLN A 137 22.76 34.13 31.53
N GLN A 138 23.86 33.39 31.29
CA GLN A 138 25.23 33.91 31.51
C GLN A 138 26.30 33.25 30.61
N THR A 139 27.24 34.08 30.19
CA THR A 139 28.35 34.00 29.21
C THR A 139 29.58 33.21 29.69
N THR A 140 30.40 32.65 28.76
CA THR A 140 31.86 32.94 28.64
C THR A 140 32.48 32.34 27.37
N GLU A 141 33.45 33.09 26.84
CA GLU A 141 34.28 32.92 25.63
C GLU A 141 35.30 31.75 25.73
N ASP A 142 35.77 31.20 24.60
CA ASP A 142 37.19 31.33 24.20
C ASP A 142 37.49 30.86 22.76
N GLN A 143 38.56 31.43 22.21
CA GLN A 143 39.11 31.31 20.84
C GLN A 143 39.89 30.00 20.58
N SER A 144 39.98 29.57 19.31
CA SER A 144 41.26 29.39 18.57
C SER A 144 41.07 28.65 17.24
N SER A 145 41.69 29.19 16.18
CA SER A 145 42.06 28.55 14.89
C SER A 145 43.49 27.93 15.03
N PRO A 146 44.21 27.39 14.01
CA PRO A 146 43.90 27.11 12.59
C PRO A 146 44.41 25.76 12.02
N GLU A 147 44.22 25.58 10.70
CA GLU A 147 45.06 24.83 9.71
C GLU A 147 45.12 23.28 9.78
N ALA A 148 45.33 22.48 8.72
CA ALA A 148 45.68 22.65 7.30
C ALA A 148 45.47 21.30 6.53
N THR A 149 45.13 21.41 5.23
CA THR A 149 45.62 20.68 4.02
C THR A 149 45.94 19.17 4.04
N SER A 150 45.35 18.39 3.10
CA SER A 150 46.10 17.66 2.04
C SER A 150 45.16 16.87 1.11
N GLU A 151 45.32 17.12 -0.19
CA GLU A 151 44.94 16.26 -1.32
C GLU A 151 45.70 14.93 -1.30
N PHE A 152 45.16 13.90 -1.96
CA PHE A 152 45.90 13.04 -2.90
C PHE A 152 44.95 12.30 -3.85
N GLU A 153 45.44 12.14 -5.07
CA GLU A 153 44.79 11.75 -6.32
C GLU A 153 45.24 10.34 -6.77
N SER A 154 44.47 9.74 -7.70
CA SER A 154 44.84 8.66 -8.64
C SER A 154 44.98 7.22 -8.07
N THR A 155 44.60 6.12 -8.75
CA THR A 155 44.71 5.81 -10.19
C THR A 155 43.84 4.60 -10.56
N ALA A 156 43.42 4.53 -11.83
CA ALA A 156 42.72 3.40 -12.45
C ALA A 156 43.65 2.23 -12.82
N GLN A 157 43.10 1.01 -12.89
CA GLN A 157 43.70 -0.09 -13.69
C GLN A 157 42.65 -1.10 -14.19
N THR A 158 42.73 -1.34 -15.50
CA THR A 158 42.00 -2.29 -16.35
C THR A 158 42.61 -3.70 -16.30
N SER A 159 41.81 -4.76 -16.38
CA SER A 159 42.17 -5.98 -17.15
C SER A 159 41.00 -6.97 -17.36
N SER A 160 40.65 -7.16 -18.63
CA SER A 160 40.53 -8.41 -19.41
C SER A 160 39.67 -9.62 -19.00
N THR A 161 38.72 -9.88 -19.90
CA THR A 161 37.97 -11.07 -20.32
C THR A 161 38.72 -12.42 -20.31
N ILE A 162 38.03 -13.50 -19.89
CA ILE A 162 38.23 -14.86 -20.42
C ILE A 162 36.86 -15.49 -20.74
N GLN A 163 36.79 -15.97 -21.98
CA GLN A 163 35.69 -16.68 -22.62
C GLN A 163 36.00 -18.18 -22.53
N THR A 164 35.06 -19.01 -22.07
CA THR A 164 35.19 -20.47 -22.17
C THR A 164 33.88 -21.07 -22.64
N SER A 165 33.93 -21.62 -23.85
CA SER A 165 32.90 -22.41 -24.51
C SER A 165 33.00 -23.88 -24.12
N SER A 166 31.87 -24.54 -23.87
CA SER A 166 31.76 -26.00 -23.97
C SER A 166 30.37 -26.41 -24.44
N THR A 167 30.38 -27.29 -25.44
CA THR A 167 29.27 -27.77 -26.26
C THR A 167 28.52 -28.94 -25.60
N SER A 168 27.21 -28.95 -25.90
CA SER A 168 26.13 -29.94 -25.79
C SER A 168 26.40 -31.40 -25.38
N GLN A 169 25.48 -31.96 -24.58
CA GLN A 169 24.87 -33.27 -24.84
C GLN A 169 23.48 -33.43 -24.21
N SER A 170 22.61 -34.07 -24.98
CA SER A 170 21.16 -34.20 -24.87
C SER A 170 20.75 -35.45 -24.08
N ASN A 171 19.59 -35.40 -23.41
CA ASN A 171 18.62 -36.52 -23.40
C ASN A 171 17.25 -36.09 -22.83
N SER A 172 16.22 -36.78 -23.32
CA SER A 172 14.86 -36.31 -23.57
C SER A 172 13.82 -36.45 -22.46
N ASN A 173 12.76 -35.64 -22.65
CA ASN A 173 11.33 -35.82 -22.36
C ASN A 173 10.81 -35.67 -20.93
N SER A 174 10.12 -34.55 -20.71
CA SER A 174 8.73 -34.51 -20.23
C SER A 174 8.06 -33.30 -20.88
N GLU A 175 6.87 -33.48 -21.44
CA GLU A 175 6.13 -32.51 -22.26
C GLU A 175 5.74 -31.25 -21.46
N GLU A 176 6.44 -30.15 -21.72
CA GLU A 176 5.89 -28.80 -21.56
C GLU A 176 5.89 -28.14 -22.93
N THR A 177 4.73 -27.61 -23.33
CA THR A 177 4.59 -26.84 -24.57
C THR A 177 5.59 -25.69 -24.58
N PRO A 178 6.47 -25.56 -25.58
CA PRO A 178 7.44 -24.47 -25.61
C PRO A 178 6.73 -23.15 -25.91
N TYR A 179 6.72 -22.26 -24.91
CA TYR A 179 6.38 -20.85 -25.08
C TYR A 179 7.31 -20.23 -26.13
N ASN A 180 6.71 -19.74 -27.21
CA ASN A 180 7.41 -19.13 -28.33
C ASN A 180 7.75 -17.67 -27.96
N PRO A 181 9.02 -17.27 -27.80
CA PRO A 181 9.40 -15.89 -27.54
C PRO A 181 9.42 -15.16 -28.89
N GLY A 182 8.24 -14.80 -29.40
CA GLY A 182 8.14 -14.25 -30.75
C GLY A 182 6.81 -13.59 -31.12
N SER A 183 5.89 -13.36 -30.18
CA SER A 183 4.70 -12.57 -30.41
C SER A 183 4.84 -11.17 -29.79
N ASP A 184 4.39 -10.18 -30.57
CA ASP A 184 4.37 -8.75 -30.31
C ASP A 184 4.31 -8.34 -28.82
N ILE A 185 5.21 -7.44 -28.45
CA ILE A 185 5.71 -7.28 -27.07
C ILE A 185 4.88 -6.26 -26.25
N SER A 186 3.60 -6.03 -26.61
CA SER A 186 2.67 -5.11 -25.93
C SER A 186 1.21 -5.50 -26.19
N ASN A 187 0.76 -6.65 -25.67
CA ASN A 187 -0.56 -7.21 -25.99
C ASN A 187 -1.35 -7.72 -24.78
N ILE A 188 -0.95 -7.36 -23.55
CA ILE A 188 -1.77 -7.68 -22.38
C ILE A 188 -3.00 -6.77 -22.41
N PRO A 189 -4.23 -7.31 -22.28
CA PRO A 189 -5.43 -6.47 -22.17
C PRO A 189 -5.33 -5.49 -21.00
N ALA A 190 -5.92 -4.31 -21.18
CA ALA A 190 -5.95 -3.28 -20.16
C ALA A 190 -6.56 -3.79 -18.84
N PRO A 191 -5.95 -3.53 -17.67
CA PRO A 191 -6.60 -3.77 -16.38
C PRO A 191 -7.77 -2.80 -16.20
N GLN A 192 -8.65 -3.15 -15.26
CA GLN A 192 -9.74 -2.26 -14.87
C GLN A 192 -9.22 -0.96 -14.26
N TYR A 193 -8.19 -1.04 -13.41
CA TYR A 193 -7.50 0.11 -12.84
C TYR A 193 -5.97 -0.01 -12.97
N ILE A 194 -5.31 1.14 -13.02
CA ILE A 194 -3.86 1.24 -12.80
C ILE A 194 -3.56 2.29 -11.75
N VAL A 195 -2.53 2.05 -10.93
CA VAL A 195 -2.05 3.05 -9.97
C VAL A 195 -1.33 4.18 -10.72
N TYR A 196 -1.66 5.43 -10.38
CA TYR A 196 -0.96 6.62 -10.86
C TYR A 196 -0.37 7.42 -9.69
N SER A 197 0.94 7.66 -9.78
CA SER A 197 1.75 8.40 -8.83
C SER A 197 2.20 9.73 -9.46
N PRO A 198 1.73 10.90 -9.01
CA PRO A 198 2.08 12.19 -9.59
C PRO A 198 3.43 12.74 -9.08
N TYR A 199 4.38 11.87 -8.71
CA TYR A 199 5.70 12.26 -8.22
C TYR A 199 6.75 12.16 -9.32
N THR A 200 7.73 13.06 -9.29
CA THR A 200 8.96 12.96 -10.07
C THR A 200 9.90 11.92 -9.46
N ASN A 201 10.92 11.49 -10.20
CA ASN A 201 11.85 10.44 -9.75
C ASN A 201 12.62 10.80 -8.46
N ASP A 202 12.77 12.10 -8.16
CA ASP A 202 13.40 12.64 -6.96
C ASP A 202 12.40 12.93 -5.82
N GLY A 203 11.13 12.55 -5.98
CA GLY A 203 10.08 12.70 -4.96
C GLY A 203 9.41 14.07 -4.91
N GLY A 204 9.73 14.96 -5.85
CA GLY A 204 8.97 16.20 -6.08
C GLY A 204 7.62 15.92 -6.74
N CYS A 205 6.79 16.97 -6.86
CA CYS A 205 5.52 16.86 -7.57
C CYS A 205 5.69 17.12 -9.06
N LYS A 206 5.06 16.30 -9.90
CA LYS A 206 4.98 16.52 -11.35
C LYS A 206 4.22 17.81 -11.65
N LEU A 207 4.60 18.47 -12.74
CA LEU A 207 3.87 19.61 -13.28
C LEU A 207 2.57 19.16 -13.97
N ALA A 208 1.59 20.06 -14.05
CA ALA A 208 0.28 19.77 -14.64
C ALA A 208 0.38 19.23 -16.08
N ASP A 209 1.26 19.79 -16.93
CA ASP A 209 1.43 19.32 -18.31
C ASP A 209 1.98 17.89 -18.39
N THR A 210 2.84 17.51 -17.44
CA THR A 210 3.35 16.14 -17.32
C THR A 210 2.23 15.20 -16.87
N ILE A 211 1.45 15.61 -15.86
CA ILE A 211 0.28 14.85 -15.40
C ILE A 211 -0.72 14.64 -16.55
N ASN A 212 -0.99 15.68 -17.33
CA ASN A 212 -1.89 15.60 -18.47
C ASN A 212 -1.42 14.59 -19.51
N SER A 213 -0.13 14.64 -19.84
CA SER A 213 0.49 13.71 -20.80
C SER A 213 0.47 12.26 -20.28
N ASP A 214 0.73 12.06 -18.99
CA ASP A 214 0.67 10.74 -18.35
C ASP A 214 -0.74 10.14 -18.41
N LEU A 215 -1.77 10.93 -18.09
CA LEU A 215 -3.15 10.46 -18.13
C LEU A 215 -3.64 10.20 -19.57
N GLU A 216 -3.17 10.98 -20.54
CA GLU A 216 -3.41 10.72 -21.97
C GLU A 216 -2.75 9.42 -22.44
N LEU A 217 -1.54 9.11 -21.94
CA LEU A 217 -0.89 7.82 -22.18
C LEU A 217 -1.70 6.67 -21.59
N ILE A 218 -2.11 6.77 -20.32
CA ILE A 218 -2.97 5.74 -19.67
C ILE A 218 -4.26 5.54 -20.49
N ASN A 219 -4.87 6.64 -20.93
CA ASN A 219 -6.09 6.61 -21.73
C ASN A 219 -5.88 5.93 -23.10
N SER A 220 -4.71 6.11 -23.71
CA SER A 220 -4.34 5.48 -24.98
C SER A 220 -4.20 3.96 -24.87
N LYS A 221 -3.88 3.43 -23.68
CA LYS A 221 -3.82 2.00 -23.36
C LYS A 221 -5.20 1.38 -23.05
N GLY A 222 -6.29 2.10 -23.30
CA GLY A 222 -7.64 1.63 -23.02
C GLY A 222 -8.03 1.60 -21.54
N ILE A 223 -7.16 2.02 -20.63
CA ILE A 223 -7.43 2.11 -19.19
C ILE A 223 -8.24 3.37 -18.92
N LYS A 224 -9.39 3.22 -18.25
CA LYS A 224 -10.32 4.32 -17.94
C LYS A 224 -10.50 4.57 -16.45
N LYS A 225 -9.76 3.85 -15.61
CA LYS A 225 -9.81 4.06 -14.17
C LYS A 225 -8.42 4.05 -13.58
N ILE A 226 -8.19 4.96 -12.64
CA ILE A 226 -6.91 5.10 -11.95
C ILE A 226 -7.11 5.02 -10.45
N ARG A 227 -6.08 4.57 -9.75
CA ARG A 227 -5.98 4.69 -8.29
C ARG A 227 -4.90 5.71 -7.94
N VAL A 228 -5.23 6.62 -7.01
CA VAL A 228 -4.31 7.58 -6.40
C VAL A 228 -4.36 7.41 -4.88
N TYR A 229 -3.26 7.69 -4.17
CA TYR A 229 -3.17 7.38 -2.73
C TYR A 229 -3.50 8.54 -1.78
N GLY A 230 -3.45 9.78 -2.26
CA GLY A 230 -3.62 10.98 -1.43
C GLY A 230 -4.14 12.17 -2.24
N THR A 231 -4.20 13.33 -1.60
CA THR A 231 -4.60 14.61 -2.22
C THR A 231 -3.41 15.50 -2.60
N ASP A 232 -2.21 15.02 -2.36
CA ASP A 232 -0.95 15.72 -2.59
C ASP A 232 -0.53 15.72 -4.07
N CYS A 233 0.59 16.39 -4.36
CA CYS A 233 1.18 16.52 -5.69
C CYS A 233 0.21 16.78 -6.84
N ALA A 234 -0.53 17.88 -6.71
CA ALA A 234 -1.49 18.36 -7.72
C ALA A 234 -2.59 17.33 -8.07
N THR A 235 -2.87 16.38 -7.17
CA THR A 235 -3.97 15.44 -7.37
C THR A 235 -5.29 16.19 -7.56
N LEU A 236 -5.60 17.12 -6.66
CA LEU A 236 -6.85 17.91 -6.74
C LEU A 236 -6.83 18.94 -7.89
N SER A 237 -5.69 19.54 -8.20
CA SER A 237 -5.62 20.65 -9.16
C SER A 237 -5.30 20.24 -10.61
N ALA A 238 -4.78 19.03 -10.84
CA ALA A 238 -4.40 18.54 -12.17
C ALA A 238 -4.92 17.12 -12.45
N VAL A 239 -4.71 16.16 -11.54
CA VAL A 239 -5.11 14.75 -11.78
C VAL A 239 -6.62 14.61 -11.88
N LEU A 240 -7.38 15.09 -10.90
CA LEU A 240 -8.84 14.95 -10.89
C LEU A 240 -9.53 15.74 -12.03
N PRO A 241 -9.15 16.99 -12.33
CA PRO A 241 -9.72 17.71 -13.46
C PRO A 241 -9.45 17.02 -14.80
N LYS A 242 -8.22 16.56 -15.04
CA LYS A 242 -7.88 15.86 -16.29
C LYS A 242 -8.53 14.48 -16.36
N ALA A 243 -8.65 13.76 -15.25
CA ALA A 243 -9.41 12.52 -15.18
C ALA A 243 -10.88 12.75 -15.57
N ALA A 244 -11.52 13.81 -15.04
CA ALA A 244 -12.89 14.16 -15.42
C ALA A 244 -13.01 14.51 -16.93
N GLU A 245 -12.06 15.27 -17.47
CA GLU A 245 -11.99 15.61 -18.91
C GLU A 245 -11.91 14.36 -19.80
N LEU A 246 -11.07 13.39 -19.43
CA LEU A 246 -10.88 12.14 -20.18
C LEU A 246 -11.99 11.10 -19.92
N GLY A 247 -12.94 11.39 -19.03
CA GLY A 247 -14.01 10.47 -18.65
C GLY A 247 -13.54 9.31 -17.78
N PHE A 248 -12.44 9.49 -17.04
CA PHE A 248 -11.92 8.50 -16.10
C PHE A 248 -12.79 8.40 -14.85
N LYS A 249 -12.65 7.26 -14.17
CA LYS A 249 -13.06 7.10 -12.78
C LYS A 249 -11.86 6.94 -11.86
N VAL A 250 -11.91 7.57 -10.69
CA VAL A 250 -10.79 7.59 -9.75
C VAL A 250 -11.16 6.82 -8.49
N ASN A 251 -10.34 5.83 -8.13
CA ASN A 251 -10.22 5.37 -6.75
C ASN A 251 -9.33 6.37 -5.99
N GLN A 252 -9.94 7.19 -5.15
CA GLN A 252 -9.24 8.21 -4.36
C GLN A 252 -8.86 7.65 -2.99
N GLY A 253 -7.55 7.61 -2.71
CA GLY A 253 -6.99 7.18 -1.43
C GLY A 253 -6.84 8.30 -0.40
N PHE A 254 -6.76 7.90 0.86
CA PHE A 254 -6.20 8.68 1.96
C PHE A 254 -5.11 7.86 2.65
N TRP A 255 -3.85 8.33 2.58
CA TRP A 255 -2.70 7.63 3.13
C TRP A 255 -2.43 8.04 4.58
N PHE A 256 -2.49 7.10 5.51
CA PHE A 256 -2.13 7.36 6.91
C PHE A 256 -0.61 7.47 7.06
N SER A 257 -0.17 8.34 7.97
CA SER A 257 1.23 8.39 8.38
C SER A 257 1.39 7.93 9.84
N ASN A 258 2.63 7.88 10.30
CA ASN A 258 2.96 7.62 11.70
C ASN A 258 2.43 8.70 12.69
N ALA A 259 1.82 9.78 12.20
CA ALA A 259 1.10 10.75 13.02
C ALA A 259 -0.28 10.24 13.49
N GLY A 260 -0.69 9.03 13.08
CA GLY A 260 -1.88 8.35 13.58
C GLY A 260 -3.17 8.72 12.84
N ALA A 261 -4.32 8.47 13.47
CA ALA A 261 -5.62 8.46 12.80
C ALA A 261 -6.00 9.82 12.20
N ASP A 262 -5.57 10.92 12.80
CA ASP A 262 -5.93 12.27 12.36
C ASP A 262 -5.01 12.82 11.26
N SER A 263 -3.99 12.04 10.85
CA SER A 263 -3.05 12.44 9.80
C SER A 263 -3.70 12.69 8.43
N ILE A 264 -4.91 12.18 8.20
CA ILE A 264 -5.64 12.34 6.94
C ILE A 264 -6.68 13.47 6.96
N ASP A 265 -6.92 14.13 8.10
CA ASP A 265 -8.06 15.06 8.24
C ASP A 265 -7.97 16.26 7.32
N GLY A 266 -6.77 16.78 7.11
CA GLY A 266 -6.53 17.83 6.11
C GLY A 266 -6.90 17.38 4.71
N SER A 267 -6.40 16.21 4.28
CA SER A 267 -6.71 15.64 2.97
C SER A 267 -8.21 15.36 2.77
N VAL A 268 -8.91 14.91 3.81
CA VAL A 268 -10.36 14.70 3.75
C VAL A 268 -11.09 16.03 3.53
N SER A 269 -10.69 17.09 4.25
CA SER A 269 -11.24 18.45 4.07
C SER A 269 -10.97 18.95 2.65
N ASP A 270 -9.73 18.82 2.17
CA ASP A 270 -9.35 19.30 0.83
C ASP A 270 -10.15 18.60 -0.28
N LEU A 271 -10.42 17.30 -0.14
CA LEU A 271 -11.24 16.55 -1.10
C LEU A 271 -12.70 17.02 -1.08
N ILE A 272 -13.26 17.28 0.10
CA ILE A 272 -14.63 17.80 0.26
C ILE A 272 -14.73 19.19 -0.37
N ASP A 273 -13.76 20.07 -0.13
CA ASP A 273 -13.72 21.41 -0.72
C ASP A 273 -13.66 21.33 -2.24
N TYR A 274 -12.76 20.49 -2.79
CA TYR A 274 -12.70 20.21 -4.23
C TYR A 274 -14.06 19.74 -4.78
N ALA A 275 -14.70 18.78 -4.12
CA ALA A 275 -15.96 18.22 -4.58
C ALA A 275 -17.15 19.18 -4.42
N SER A 276 -17.09 20.14 -3.50
CA SER A 276 -18.09 21.19 -3.37
C SER A 276 -18.15 22.10 -4.61
N GLU A 277 -17.01 22.28 -5.27
CA GLU A 277 -16.87 23.10 -6.47
C GLU A 277 -17.06 22.30 -7.76
N ASN A 278 -16.56 21.06 -7.80
CA ASN A 278 -16.44 20.25 -9.02
C ASN A 278 -17.41 19.06 -9.07
N GLY A 279 -18.06 18.73 -7.95
CA GLY A 279 -18.91 17.56 -7.78
C GLY A 279 -18.15 16.24 -7.57
N TRP A 280 -18.91 15.21 -7.20
CA TRP A 280 -18.38 13.87 -6.89
C TRP A 280 -18.24 12.95 -8.12
N GLY A 281 -18.57 13.44 -9.33
CA GLY A 281 -18.77 12.61 -10.52
C GLY A 281 -17.52 11.88 -11.02
N VAL A 282 -16.31 12.34 -10.67
CA VAL A 282 -15.05 11.73 -11.11
C VAL A 282 -14.66 10.48 -10.30
N PHE A 283 -15.21 10.29 -9.09
CA PHE A 283 -14.83 9.19 -8.22
C PHE A 283 -15.59 7.90 -8.55
N ASP A 284 -14.91 6.75 -8.52
CA ASP A 284 -15.55 5.42 -8.51
C ASP A 284 -15.88 5.02 -7.08
N PHE A 285 -14.86 5.09 -6.22
CA PHE A 285 -14.94 4.82 -4.80
C PHE A 285 -13.79 5.52 -4.07
N ILE A 286 -13.87 5.59 -2.74
CA ILE A 286 -12.85 6.19 -1.88
C ILE A 286 -12.22 5.11 -1.01
N THR A 287 -10.88 5.04 -0.99
CA THR A 287 -10.10 4.15 -0.14
C THR A 287 -9.56 4.93 1.06
N ILE A 288 -10.04 4.61 2.26
CA ILE A 288 -9.57 5.20 3.52
C ILE A 288 -8.47 4.29 4.08
N GLY A 289 -7.22 4.68 3.91
CA GLY A 289 -6.05 3.91 4.31
C GLY A 289 -5.55 2.94 3.23
N ASN A 290 -4.23 2.84 3.15
CA ASN A 290 -3.52 1.78 2.44
C ASN A 290 -2.53 1.16 3.42
N GLU A 291 -2.71 -0.11 3.74
CA GLU A 291 -1.83 -0.91 4.60
C GLU A 291 -1.58 -0.29 5.98
N ALA A 292 -2.53 0.48 6.50
CA ALA A 292 -2.41 1.18 7.78
C ALA A 292 -2.23 0.25 8.98
N ILE A 293 -2.79 -0.96 8.91
CA ILE A 293 -2.58 -2.00 9.92
C ILE A 293 -1.22 -2.68 9.72
N ASN A 294 -0.90 -3.05 8.47
CA ASN A 294 0.38 -3.69 8.14
C ASN A 294 1.60 -2.81 8.47
N ASP A 295 1.50 -1.51 8.21
CA ASP A 295 2.52 -0.51 8.53
C ASP A 295 2.58 -0.14 10.02
N ASN A 296 1.64 -0.64 10.82
CA ASN A 296 1.48 -0.33 12.25
C ASN A 296 1.22 1.16 12.53
N TYR A 297 0.60 1.88 11.58
CA TYR A 297 0.17 3.26 11.84
C TYR A 297 -1.09 3.32 12.70
N LEU A 298 -1.97 2.32 12.58
CA LEU A 298 -3.21 2.22 13.34
C LEU A 298 -3.46 0.81 13.85
N THR A 299 -4.15 0.72 14.98
CA THR A 299 -4.83 -0.50 15.39
C THR A 299 -6.10 -0.73 14.57
N VAL A 300 -6.59 -1.97 14.55
CA VAL A 300 -7.85 -2.34 13.88
C VAL A 300 -9.03 -1.49 14.35
N SER A 301 -9.13 -1.23 15.66
CA SER A 301 -10.20 -0.40 16.24
C SER A 301 -10.12 1.07 15.82
N GLU A 302 -8.91 1.62 15.72
CA GLU A 302 -8.70 3.00 15.28
C GLU A 302 -9.08 3.15 13.80
N LEU A 303 -8.65 2.22 12.95
CA LEU A 303 -8.99 2.24 11.53
C LEU A 303 -10.52 2.13 11.31
N ILE A 304 -11.20 1.19 11.98
CA ILE A 304 -12.66 1.05 11.91
C ILE A 304 -13.36 2.35 12.31
N SER A 305 -12.93 2.95 13.43
CA SER A 305 -13.51 4.20 13.93
C SER A 305 -13.28 5.36 12.96
N LYS A 306 -12.08 5.44 12.37
CA LYS A 306 -11.75 6.50 11.41
C LYS A 306 -12.52 6.35 10.10
N ILE A 307 -12.69 5.13 9.59
CA ILE A 307 -13.51 4.85 8.41
C ILE A 307 -14.94 5.36 8.62
N SER A 308 -15.56 5.04 9.76
CA SER A 308 -16.92 5.49 10.08
C SER A 308 -17.02 7.02 10.13
N SER A 309 -16.05 7.67 10.76
CA SER A 309 -15.96 9.14 10.85
C SER A 309 -15.85 9.79 9.46
N VAL A 310 -14.90 9.34 8.63
CA VAL A 310 -14.65 9.91 7.31
C VAL A 310 -15.83 9.64 6.37
N LYS A 311 -16.41 8.43 6.37
CA LYS A 311 -17.60 8.12 5.58
C LYS A 311 -18.78 9.03 5.93
N SER A 312 -18.99 9.32 7.21
CA SER A 312 -20.04 10.24 7.66
C SER A 312 -19.80 11.68 7.15
N GLN A 313 -18.55 12.15 7.17
CA GLN A 313 -18.19 13.48 6.64
C GLN A 313 -18.42 13.57 5.13
N LEU A 314 -17.99 12.55 4.38
CA LEU A 314 -18.20 12.46 2.93
C LEU A 314 -19.69 12.46 2.58
N GLN A 315 -20.51 11.69 3.30
CA GLN A 315 -21.96 11.65 3.11
C GLN A 315 -22.62 13.00 3.43
N ALA A 316 -22.20 13.67 4.50
CA ALA A 316 -22.68 15.02 4.83
C ALA A 316 -22.33 16.05 3.74
N ALA A 317 -21.20 15.86 3.04
CA ALA A 317 -20.78 16.64 1.88
C ALA A 317 -21.42 16.18 0.55
N GLY A 318 -22.36 15.23 0.58
CA GLY A 318 -23.12 14.79 -0.59
C GLY A 318 -22.51 13.63 -1.38
N TYR A 319 -21.41 13.02 -0.91
CA TYR A 319 -20.86 11.81 -1.51
C TYR A 319 -21.70 10.58 -1.15
N ASN A 320 -22.19 9.88 -2.17
CA ASN A 320 -22.98 8.65 -2.01
C ASN A 320 -22.31 7.43 -2.67
N GLY A 321 -21.04 7.55 -3.05
CA GLY A 321 -20.29 6.45 -3.65
C GLY A 321 -19.78 5.46 -2.60
N ARG A 322 -19.12 4.40 -3.06
CA ARG A 322 -18.59 3.33 -2.20
C ARG A 322 -17.35 3.80 -1.45
N VAL A 323 -17.14 3.26 -0.27
CA VAL A 323 -15.96 3.46 0.58
C VAL A 323 -15.33 2.09 0.90
N THR A 324 -14.01 2.04 0.93
CA THR A 324 -13.23 0.85 1.30
C THR A 324 -12.01 1.21 2.15
N THR A 325 -11.26 0.19 2.56
CA THR A 325 -9.88 0.29 3.03
C THR A 325 -9.07 -0.79 2.33
N SER A 326 -7.79 -0.53 2.06
CA SER A 326 -6.90 -1.44 1.34
C SER A 326 -5.85 -2.00 2.27
N GLU A 327 -5.80 -3.33 2.43
CA GLU A 327 -4.84 -4.03 3.28
C GLU A 327 -4.33 -5.32 2.59
N PRO A 328 -3.20 -5.89 3.02
CA PRO A 328 -2.82 -7.23 2.60
C PRO A 328 -3.89 -8.26 3.00
N PRO A 329 -4.11 -9.34 2.23
CA PRO A 329 -5.11 -10.36 2.55
C PRO A 329 -5.05 -10.89 3.99
N VAL A 330 -3.84 -11.05 4.53
CA VAL A 330 -3.60 -11.53 5.89
C VAL A 330 -4.21 -10.62 6.97
N SER A 331 -4.29 -9.29 6.74
CA SER A 331 -4.89 -8.35 7.69
C SER A 331 -6.37 -8.69 7.93
N PHE A 332 -7.14 -8.97 6.86
CA PHE A 332 -8.55 -9.35 6.95
C PHE A 332 -8.75 -10.77 7.48
N ILE A 333 -7.90 -11.72 7.10
CA ILE A 333 -7.99 -13.11 7.58
C ILE A 333 -7.75 -13.16 9.09
N ASN A 334 -6.76 -12.42 9.60
CA ASN A 334 -6.45 -12.38 11.01
C ASN A 334 -7.42 -11.48 11.80
N ASN A 335 -7.98 -10.45 11.16
CA ASN A 335 -8.90 -9.50 11.79
C ASN A 335 -10.18 -9.31 10.97
N PRO A 336 -11.10 -10.30 10.92
CA PRO A 336 -12.33 -10.19 10.14
C PRO A 336 -13.23 -9.01 10.54
N SER A 337 -13.04 -8.40 11.72
CA SER A 337 -13.71 -7.17 12.12
C SER A 337 -13.44 -6.00 11.18
N LEU A 338 -12.29 -5.96 10.50
CA LEU A 338 -11.97 -4.96 9.48
C LEU A 338 -13.00 -4.91 8.35
N CYS A 339 -13.65 -6.03 8.05
CA CYS A 339 -14.67 -6.11 7.02
C CYS A 339 -16.06 -6.47 7.55
N THR A 340 -16.20 -7.00 8.77
CA THR A 340 -17.53 -7.34 9.34
C THR A 340 -18.10 -6.22 10.21
N ALA A 341 -17.26 -5.41 10.86
CA ALA A 341 -17.66 -4.32 11.75
C ALA A 341 -17.35 -2.91 11.20
N SER A 342 -16.50 -2.81 10.18
CA SER A 342 -16.21 -1.53 9.51
C SER A 342 -17.34 -1.11 8.56
N ASP A 343 -17.58 0.20 8.47
CA ASP A 343 -18.57 0.81 7.58
C ASP A 343 -18.13 0.85 6.10
N ILE A 344 -17.26 -0.06 5.67
CA ILE A 344 -16.85 -0.20 4.27
C ILE A 344 -17.94 -0.90 3.44
N ASP A 345 -18.10 -0.47 2.18
CA ASP A 345 -19.05 -1.02 1.22
C ASP A 345 -18.48 -2.19 0.42
N LEU A 346 -17.16 -2.21 0.24
CA LEU A 346 -16.38 -3.29 -0.38
C LEU A 346 -15.06 -3.49 0.36
N VAL A 347 -14.43 -4.64 0.21
CA VAL A 347 -13.14 -4.99 0.81
C VAL A 347 -12.03 -4.82 -0.23
N GLY A 348 -11.08 -3.93 0.02
CA GLY A 348 -9.91 -3.72 -0.83
C GLY A 348 -8.71 -4.55 -0.36
N ILE A 349 -8.14 -5.37 -1.25
CA ILE A 349 -6.97 -6.21 -0.92
C ILE A 349 -5.76 -5.89 -1.79
N ASN A 350 -4.57 -6.02 -1.19
CA ASN A 350 -3.27 -5.83 -1.85
C ASN A 350 -2.45 -7.15 -1.93
N PRO A 351 -2.88 -8.17 -2.69
CA PRO A 351 -2.12 -9.41 -2.83
C PRO A 351 -0.95 -9.24 -3.81
N HIS A 352 0.29 -9.30 -3.33
CA HIS A 352 1.49 -9.32 -4.16
C HIS A 352 2.16 -10.70 -4.17
N SER A 353 2.20 -11.32 -5.35
CA SER A 353 2.76 -12.68 -5.53
C SER A 353 4.26 -12.76 -5.23
N TYR A 354 5.00 -11.68 -5.45
CA TYR A 354 6.45 -11.60 -5.20
C TYR A 354 6.85 -12.01 -3.77
N PHE A 355 6.04 -11.68 -2.77
CA PHE A 355 6.35 -11.99 -1.37
C PHE A 355 6.18 -13.48 -1.02
N ASN A 356 5.58 -14.28 -1.91
CA ASN A 356 5.49 -15.73 -1.73
C ASN A 356 6.65 -16.42 -2.47
N GLY A 357 7.73 -16.70 -1.76
CA GLY A 357 8.92 -17.35 -2.34
C GLY A 357 8.73 -18.79 -2.86
N ALA A 358 7.54 -19.40 -2.67
CA ALA A 358 7.25 -20.75 -3.12
C ALA A 358 6.57 -20.81 -4.50
N ILE A 359 6.29 -19.67 -5.14
CA ILE A 359 5.64 -19.60 -6.45
C ILE A 359 6.50 -18.88 -7.49
N THR A 360 6.33 -19.26 -8.76
CA THR A 360 6.95 -18.58 -9.89
C THR A 360 6.11 -17.40 -10.38
N ALA A 361 6.69 -16.56 -11.24
CA ALA A 361 5.97 -15.47 -11.90
C ALA A 361 4.70 -15.95 -12.63
N SER A 362 4.74 -17.10 -13.30
CA SER A 362 3.59 -17.67 -14.03
C SER A 362 2.43 -18.12 -13.13
N GLN A 363 2.66 -18.24 -11.82
CA GLN A 363 1.66 -18.61 -10.82
C GLN A 363 1.08 -17.38 -10.09
N ALA A 364 1.45 -16.16 -10.49
CA ALA A 364 1.03 -14.93 -9.82
C ALA A 364 -0.49 -14.78 -9.77
N GLY A 365 -1.18 -14.91 -10.92
CA GLY A 365 -2.63 -14.73 -11.00
C GLY A 365 -3.40 -15.74 -10.16
N SER A 366 -3.05 -17.02 -10.23
CA SER A 366 -3.71 -18.07 -9.45
C SER A 366 -3.50 -17.89 -7.94
N PHE A 367 -2.31 -17.44 -7.53
CA PHE A 367 -2.04 -17.07 -6.14
C PHE A 367 -2.93 -15.90 -5.67
N ILE A 368 -3.03 -14.84 -6.46
CA ILE A 368 -3.85 -13.67 -6.15
C ILE A 368 -5.33 -14.04 -6.02
N MET A 369 -5.85 -14.87 -6.93
CA MET A 369 -7.23 -15.37 -6.86
C MET A 369 -7.45 -16.26 -5.63
N ALA A 370 -6.46 -17.07 -5.25
CA ALA A 370 -6.53 -17.85 -4.01
C ALA A 370 -6.57 -16.93 -2.77
N GLN A 371 -5.77 -15.86 -2.73
CA GLN A 371 -5.82 -14.87 -1.65
C GLN A 371 -7.18 -14.15 -1.59
N LYS A 372 -7.72 -13.74 -2.74
CA LYS A 372 -9.08 -13.16 -2.83
C LYS A 372 -10.13 -14.07 -2.21
N LYS A 373 -10.12 -15.37 -2.55
CA LYS A 373 -11.05 -16.37 -2.00
C LYS A 373 -10.92 -16.56 -0.48
N LEU A 374 -9.71 -16.50 0.07
CA LEU A 374 -9.52 -16.56 1.53
C LEU A 374 -10.14 -15.35 2.24
N VAL A 375 -10.03 -14.16 1.64
CA VAL A 375 -10.64 -12.94 2.18
C VAL A 375 -12.15 -12.97 2.02
N GLU A 376 -12.69 -13.44 0.89
CA GLU A 376 -14.14 -13.66 0.70
C GLU A 376 -14.71 -14.56 1.80
N ALA A 377 -14.01 -15.65 2.15
CA ALA A 377 -14.41 -16.53 3.23
C ALA A 377 -14.39 -15.85 4.62
N ALA A 378 -13.42 -14.95 4.87
CA ALA A 378 -13.31 -14.21 6.13
C ALA A 378 -14.32 -13.05 6.24
N CYS A 379 -14.67 -12.41 5.11
CA CYS A 379 -15.46 -11.17 5.06
C CYS A 379 -16.93 -11.38 4.69
N GLY A 380 -17.35 -12.61 4.43
CA GLY A 380 -18.75 -12.96 4.17
C GLY A 380 -19.22 -12.47 2.81
N SER A 381 -20.32 -11.72 2.76
CA SER A 381 -20.98 -11.35 1.51
C SER A 381 -20.49 -10.05 0.87
N LYS A 382 -19.49 -9.38 1.46
CA LYS A 382 -18.97 -8.13 0.89
C LYS A 382 -18.14 -8.44 -0.36
N GLU A 383 -18.30 -7.62 -1.39
CA GLU A 383 -17.46 -7.66 -2.59
C GLU A 383 -15.99 -7.48 -2.20
N VAL A 384 -15.11 -8.34 -2.73
CA VAL A 384 -13.66 -8.23 -2.56
C VAL A 384 -13.03 -7.77 -3.87
N LEU A 385 -12.35 -6.63 -3.83
CA LEU A 385 -11.67 -6.02 -4.98
C LEU A 385 -10.16 -6.04 -4.76
N ILE A 386 -9.41 -6.40 -5.80
CA ILE A 386 -7.95 -6.30 -5.80
C ILE A 386 -7.58 -4.83 -6.05
N THR A 387 -7.34 -4.09 -4.97
CA THR A 387 -6.99 -2.67 -5.02
C THR A 387 -5.53 -2.42 -5.32
N GLU A 388 -4.69 -3.45 -5.21
CA GLU A 388 -3.29 -3.39 -5.62
C GLU A 388 -2.75 -4.78 -5.90
N THR A 389 -2.05 -4.93 -7.01
CA THR A 389 -1.19 -6.08 -7.26
C THR A 389 -0.19 -5.75 -8.35
N GLY A 390 0.88 -6.52 -8.47
CA GLY A 390 1.90 -6.31 -9.48
C GLY A 390 3.10 -7.22 -9.29
N TYR A 391 4.09 -7.05 -10.15
CA TYR A 391 5.35 -7.78 -10.07
C TYR A 391 6.52 -6.86 -10.45
N PRO A 392 7.65 -6.92 -9.74
CA PRO A 392 8.78 -6.05 -10.04
C PRO A 392 9.59 -6.55 -11.24
N SER A 393 10.04 -5.63 -12.08
CA SER A 393 10.93 -5.90 -13.22
C SER A 393 12.40 -6.03 -12.81
N LYS A 394 12.75 -5.63 -11.59
CA LYS A 394 14.11 -5.65 -11.04
C LYS A 394 14.09 -5.70 -9.51
N GLY A 395 15.15 -6.26 -8.92
CA GLY A 395 15.35 -6.34 -7.48
C GLY A 395 15.96 -7.68 -7.08
N SER A 396 15.88 -8.01 -5.80
CA SER A 396 16.41 -9.25 -5.25
C SER A 396 15.54 -10.46 -5.61
N VAL A 397 16.16 -11.64 -5.71
CA VAL A 397 15.43 -12.91 -5.81
C VAL A 397 14.80 -13.23 -4.46
N ASN A 398 13.54 -13.65 -4.46
CA ASN A 398 12.83 -14.16 -3.29
C ASN A 398 12.29 -15.57 -3.57
N GLY A 399 13.06 -16.59 -3.19
CA GLY A 399 12.73 -17.98 -3.50
C GLY A 399 12.66 -18.22 -5.01
N LEU A 400 11.49 -18.63 -5.52
CA LEU A 400 11.24 -18.84 -6.95
C LEU A 400 10.90 -17.54 -7.71
N ASN A 401 10.73 -16.41 -7.01
CA ASN A 401 10.50 -15.11 -7.65
C ASN A 401 11.83 -14.49 -8.06
N VAL A 402 11.99 -14.29 -9.37
CA VAL A 402 13.19 -13.70 -9.98
C VAL A 402 12.77 -12.44 -10.72
N PRO A 403 12.86 -11.24 -10.12
CA PRO A 403 12.50 -9.99 -10.80
C PRO A 403 13.31 -9.79 -12.09
N SER A 404 12.59 -9.68 -13.21
CA SER A 404 13.13 -9.38 -14.53
C SER A 404 12.00 -8.79 -15.39
N PRO A 405 12.30 -8.05 -16.48
CA PRO A 405 11.25 -7.58 -17.40
C PRO A 405 10.39 -8.73 -17.96
N ASP A 406 11.01 -9.86 -18.29
CA ASP A 406 10.29 -11.04 -18.79
C ASP A 406 9.37 -11.65 -17.73
N ASN A 407 9.85 -11.78 -16.49
CA ASN A 407 9.03 -12.32 -15.40
C ASN A 407 7.94 -11.35 -14.95
N GLN A 408 8.18 -10.04 -15.02
CA GLN A 408 7.11 -9.05 -14.82
C GLN A 408 6.00 -9.23 -15.87
N LYS A 409 6.36 -9.37 -17.14
CA LYS A 409 5.39 -9.62 -18.22
C LYS A 409 4.60 -10.91 -17.97
N ILE A 410 5.29 -12.01 -17.64
CA ILE A 410 4.65 -13.30 -17.34
C ILE A 410 3.67 -13.18 -16.16
N ALA A 411 4.09 -12.53 -15.08
CA ALA A 411 3.26 -12.36 -13.89
C ALA A 411 2.06 -11.46 -14.15
N VAL A 412 2.25 -10.29 -14.78
CA VAL A 412 1.15 -9.38 -15.11
C VAL A 412 0.18 -10.03 -16.09
N GLN A 413 0.67 -10.79 -17.07
CA GLN A 413 -0.20 -11.53 -17.99
C GLN A 413 -1.05 -12.57 -17.23
N SER A 414 -0.43 -13.38 -16.36
CA SER A 414 -1.14 -14.34 -15.51
C SER A 414 -2.20 -13.66 -14.63
N ILE A 415 -1.88 -12.49 -14.05
CA ILE A 415 -2.81 -11.70 -13.24
C ILE A 415 -4.03 -11.26 -14.05
N ILE A 416 -3.81 -10.67 -15.23
CA ILE A 416 -4.90 -10.18 -16.08
C ILE A 416 -5.78 -11.34 -16.56
N GLU A 417 -5.20 -12.47 -16.94
CA GLU A 417 -5.93 -13.65 -17.40
C GLU A 417 -6.79 -14.25 -16.28
N GLU A 418 -6.24 -14.44 -15.08
CA GLU A 418 -6.95 -15.06 -13.94
C GLU A 418 -7.99 -14.13 -13.30
N THR A 419 -7.77 -12.82 -13.32
CA THR A 419 -8.73 -11.82 -12.81
C THR A 419 -9.77 -11.40 -13.85
N GLY A 420 -9.58 -11.74 -15.12
CA GLY A 420 -10.36 -11.16 -16.22
C GLY A 420 -10.20 -9.64 -16.31
N GLY A 421 -9.08 -9.10 -15.82
CA GLY A 421 -8.80 -7.67 -15.71
C GLY A 421 -9.41 -6.97 -14.49
N ASP A 422 -10.19 -7.66 -13.64
CA ASP A 422 -10.81 -7.13 -12.41
C ASP A 422 -9.78 -6.93 -11.27
N CYS A 423 -8.82 -6.04 -11.51
CA CYS A 423 -7.78 -5.69 -10.56
C CYS A 423 -7.23 -4.28 -10.80
N THR A 424 -6.46 -3.79 -9.82
CA THR A 424 -5.65 -2.59 -9.93
C THR A 424 -4.18 -2.97 -10.02
N ILE A 425 -3.55 -2.62 -11.14
CA ILE A 425 -2.11 -2.88 -11.34
C ILE A 425 -1.27 -1.76 -10.73
N LEU A 426 -0.33 -2.13 -9.86
CA LEU A 426 0.78 -1.32 -9.37
C LEU A 426 1.96 -1.54 -10.34
N THR A 427 2.43 -0.52 -11.08
CA THR A 427 1.96 0.87 -11.20
C THR A 427 2.18 1.37 -12.64
N THR A 428 1.74 2.59 -12.97
CA THR A 428 1.93 3.18 -14.31
C THR A 428 3.42 3.25 -14.68
N PHE A 429 4.24 3.91 -13.87
CA PHE A 429 5.67 4.11 -14.10
C PHE A 429 6.49 3.60 -12.91
N ASP A 430 7.77 3.32 -13.14
CA ASP A 430 8.71 3.04 -12.05
C ASP A 430 8.75 4.21 -11.04
N ASP A 431 8.45 3.92 -9.78
CA ASP A 431 8.35 4.88 -8.69
C ASP A 431 9.74 5.11 -8.05
N PHE A 432 10.69 5.70 -8.79
CA PHE A 432 12.08 5.89 -8.32
C PHE A 432 12.22 6.76 -7.06
N TRP A 433 11.17 7.52 -6.71
CA TRP A 433 11.10 8.31 -5.49
C TRP A 433 10.95 7.46 -4.22
N LYS A 434 10.45 6.21 -4.36
CA LYS A 434 10.29 5.32 -3.21
C LYS A 434 11.65 4.88 -2.67
N PRO A 435 11.79 4.68 -1.35
CA PRO A 435 12.88 3.89 -0.80
C PRO A 435 12.90 2.51 -1.47
N SER A 436 14.08 1.94 -1.73
CA SER A 436 14.21 0.68 -2.47
C SER A 436 13.56 -0.54 -1.78
N GLY A 437 13.27 -0.44 -0.48
CA GLY A 437 12.83 -1.56 0.36
C GLY A 437 13.96 -2.58 0.61
N SER A 438 13.67 -3.57 1.45
CA SER A 438 14.62 -4.62 1.83
C SER A 438 15.06 -5.51 0.67
N TYR A 439 14.19 -5.66 -0.33
CA TYR A 439 14.45 -6.47 -1.52
C TYR A 439 14.91 -5.64 -2.72
N GLY A 440 14.92 -4.31 -2.65
CA GLY A 440 15.31 -3.47 -3.79
C GLY A 440 14.30 -3.45 -4.94
N ILE A 441 13.02 -3.75 -4.68
CA ILE A 441 11.98 -3.93 -5.70
C ILE A 441 11.03 -2.74 -5.84
N GLU A 442 10.88 -1.92 -4.80
CA GLU A 442 9.77 -0.95 -4.66
C GLU A 442 9.73 0.11 -5.77
N GLN A 443 10.88 0.34 -6.41
CA GLN A 443 11.05 1.32 -7.47
C GLN A 443 10.73 0.77 -8.88
N TYR A 444 10.50 -0.54 -9.03
CA TYR A 444 10.57 -1.23 -10.33
C TYR A 444 9.25 -1.94 -10.72
N PHE A 445 8.10 -1.40 -10.31
CA PHE A 445 6.77 -1.94 -10.61
C PHE A 445 6.08 -1.29 -11.82
N GLY A 446 6.74 -0.34 -12.51
CA GLY A 446 6.19 0.31 -13.70
C GLY A 446 5.82 -0.71 -14.77
N SER A 447 4.61 -0.57 -15.33
CA SER A 447 4.02 -1.61 -16.20
C SER A 447 3.18 -1.08 -17.36
N ILE A 448 3.07 0.24 -17.54
CA ILE A 448 2.20 0.84 -18.57
C ILE A 448 2.51 0.33 -19.99
N ASP A 449 3.77 0.05 -20.28
CA ASP A 449 4.22 -0.41 -21.60
C ASP A 449 3.82 -1.86 -21.91
N LEU A 450 3.38 -2.63 -20.92
CA LEU A 450 2.95 -4.02 -21.10
C LEU A 450 1.55 -4.13 -21.73
N PHE A 451 0.73 -3.08 -21.60
CA PHE A 451 -0.66 -3.07 -22.05
C PHE A 451 -0.81 -2.62 -23.51
N ALA A 452 -1.82 -3.19 -24.17
CA ALA A 452 -2.14 -2.98 -25.59
C ALA A 452 -2.61 -1.54 -25.90
#